data_AF-A0A438G7U6-F1
#
_entry.id   AF-A0A438G7U6-F1
#
_cell.length_a   1.000
_cell.length_b   1.000
_cell.length_c   1.000
_cell.angle_alpha   90.00
_cell.angle_beta   90.00
_cell.angle_gamma   90.00
#
_symmetry.space_group_name_H-M   'P 1'
#
loop_
_entity.id
_entity.type
_entity.pdbx_description
1 polymer ?
#
loop_
_entity_poly.entity_id
_entity_poly.type
_entity_poly.pdbx_seq_one_letter_code
_entity_poly.pdbx_strand_id
1 'polypeptide(L)' 'MATIAGVSLSTPRVLARAADSPKEVLRRSASGECVAAWDEVEELSAAASHARDKKKESDPLETYCKDNPEDEECRTYED' A
#
# COMPACT_ATOMS: atom_id res chain seq x y z
N MET A 1 -17.08 -4.82 9.22
CA MET A 1 -17.28 -3.52 8.52
C MET A 1 -16.94 -2.42 9.52
N ALA A 2 -15.78 -1.79 9.41
CA ALA A 2 -15.40 -0.71 10.33
C ALA A 2 -16.02 0.60 9.82
N THR A 3 -17.11 1.04 10.45
CA THR A 3 -17.75 2.33 10.23
C THR A 3 -17.40 3.23 11.41
N ILE A 4 -16.58 4.25 11.15
CA ILE A 4 -16.36 5.35 12.08
C ILE A 4 -16.89 6.61 11.37
N ALA A 5 -17.78 7.35 12.03
CA ALA A 5 -18.37 8.60 11.55
C ALA A 5 -19.02 8.55 10.14
N GLY A 6 -19.77 7.48 9.81
CA GLY A 6 -20.63 7.45 8.62
C GLY A 6 -19.92 7.39 7.26
N VAL A 7 -18.58 7.34 7.24
CA VAL A 7 -17.81 7.21 6.00
C VAL A 7 -17.43 5.74 5.80
N SER A 8 -17.93 5.14 4.72
CA SER A 8 -17.59 3.77 4.33
C SER A 8 -16.20 3.74 3.69
N LEU A 9 -15.19 3.28 4.46
CA LEU A 9 -13.79 3.17 4.01
C LEU A 9 -13.56 2.19 2.85
N SER A 10 -14.57 1.45 2.38
CA SER A 10 -14.43 0.47 1.28
C SER A 10 -14.48 1.07 -0.13
N THR A 11 -14.70 2.38 -0.28
CA THR A 11 -14.80 3.00 -1.62
C THR A 11 -13.49 3.66 -2.01
N PRO A 12 -12.89 3.38 -3.19
CA PRO A 12 -11.61 3.98 -3.62
C PRO A 12 -11.62 5.52 -3.66
N ARG A 13 -12.81 6.13 -3.75
CA ARG A 13 -13.02 7.58 -3.65
C ARG A 13 -12.72 8.18 -2.28
N VAL A 14 -12.78 7.39 -1.20
CA VAL A 14 -12.52 7.86 0.17
C VAL A 14 -11.02 8.09 0.37
N LEU A 15 -10.17 7.21 -0.14
CA LEU A 15 -8.71 7.42 -0.19
C LEU A 15 -8.33 8.65 -1.02
N ALA A 16 -8.99 8.86 -2.17
CA ALA A 16 -8.75 10.04 -2.99
C ALA A 16 -9.14 11.35 -2.27
N ARG A 17 -10.30 11.38 -1.60
CA ARG A 17 -10.72 12.54 -0.78
C ARG A 17 -9.82 12.76 0.44
N ALA A 18 -9.36 11.69 1.09
CA ALA A 18 -8.43 11.78 2.22
C ALA A 18 -7.05 12.32 1.80
N ALA A 19 -6.62 12.14 0.55
CA ALA A 19 -5.41 12.73 0.02
C ALA A 19 -5.60 14.17 -0.51
N ASP A 20 -6.82 14.57 -0.85
CA ASP A 20 -7.13 15.92 -1.35
C ASP A 20 -7.28 16.95 -0.23
N SER A 21 -7.90 16.56 0.90
CA SER A 21 -8.10 17.46 2.05
C SER A 21 -6.77 17.98 2.66
N PRO A 22 -5.72 17.16 2.87
CA PRO A 22 -4.43 17.62 3.36
C PRO A 22 -3.70 18.51 2.36
N LYS A 23 -3.90 18.31 1.04
CA LYS A 23 -3.30 19.16 -0.01
C LYS A 23 -3.86 20.58 0.01
N GLU A 24 -5.14 20.74 0.32
CA GLU A 24 -5.78 22.06 0.49
C GLU A 24 -5.33 22.79 1.75
N VAL A 25 -5.09 22.06 2.85
CA VAL A 25 -4.53 22.61 4.11
C VAL A 25 -3.05 22.98 3.94
N LEU A 26 -2.27 22.13 3.27
CA LEU A 26 -0.86 22.36 2.93
C LEU A 26 -0.68 23.57 1.99
N ARG A 27 -1.64 23.83 1.09
CA ARG A 27 -1.62 25.01 0.22
C ARG A 27 -1.78 26.34 0.99
N ARG A 28 -2.20 26.30 2.26
CA ARG A 28 -2.56 27.48 3.05
C ARG A 28 -1.57 27.85 4.15
N SER A 29 -0.81 26.89 4.71
CA SER A 29 0.33 27.17 5.61
C SER A 29 0.99 25.89 6.12
N ALA A 30 2.31 25.91 6.29
CA ALA A 30 3.05 24.91 7.09
C ALA A 30 2.86 25.19 8.61
N SER A 31 1.61 25.14 9.09
CA SER A 31 1.32 25.20 10.52
C SER A 31 1.62 23.84 11.17
N GLY A 32 1.82 23.79 12.50
CA GLY A 32 2.11 22.53 13.23
C GLY A 32 1.04 21.44 13.04
N GLU A 33 -0.20 21.83 12.73
CA GLU A 33 -1.29 20.92 12.37
C GLU A 33 -1.05 20.20 11.04
N CYS A 34 -0.28 20.80 10.12
CA CYS A 34 0.13 20.17 8.86
C CYS A 34 1.15 19.06 9.09
N VAL A 35 2.05 19.21 10.07
CA VAL A 35 3.04 18.17 10.41
C VAL A 35 2.33 16.95 11.00
N ALA A 36 1.44 17.17 11.97
CA ALA A 36 0.63 16.10 12.54
C ALA A 36 -0.25 15.39 11.49
N ALA A 37 -0.77 16.11 10.50
CA ALA A 37 -1.53 15.50 9.41
C ALA A 37 -0.66 14.65 8.47
N TRP A 38 0.63 14.98 8.31
CA TRP A 38 1.56 14.16 7.53
C TRP A 38 1.99 12.89 8.26
N ASP A 39 2.15 12.93 9.59
CA ASP A 39 2.45 11.74 10.40
C ASP A 39 1.36 10.66 10.22
N GLU A 40 0.08 11.06 10.24
CA GLU A 40 -1.04 10.14 10.02
C GLU A 40 -1.06 9.57 8.58
N VAL A 41 -0.68 10.36 7.57
CA VAL A 41 -0.57 9.90 6.18
C VAL A 41 0.58 8.92 6.01
N GLU A 42 1.71 9.16 6.69
CA GLU A 42 2.87 8.26 6.66
C GLU A 42 2.49 6.88 7.20
N GLU A 43 1.88 6.83 8.38
CA GLU A 43 1.43 5.58 9.01
C GLU A 43 0.41 4.82 8.14
N LEU A 44 -0.59 5.53 7.58
CA LEU A 44 -1.58 4.92 6.70
C LEU A 44 -0.97 4.40 5.39
N SER A 45 0.04 5.09 4.86
CA SER A 45 0.76 4.67 3.64
C SER A 45 1.60 3.41 3.88
N ALA A 46 2.26 3.32 5.04
CA ALA A 46 3.03 2.15 5.45
C ALA A 46 2.12 0.93 5.64
N ALA A 47 0.99 1.10 6.36
CA ALA A 47 0.00 0.04 6.53
C ALA A 47 -0.58 -0.43 5.18
N ALA A 48 -0.85 0.49 4.25
CA ALA A 48 -1.34 0.16 2.92
C ALA A 48 -0.29 -0.58 2.07
N SER A 49 0.98 -0.19 2.14
CA SER A 49 2.07 -0.90 1.43
C SER A 49 2.22 -2.32 1.97
N HIS A 50 2.29 -2.49 3.29
CA HIS A 50 2.38 -3.82 3.89
C HIS A 50 1.18 -4.70 3.56
N ALA A 51 -0.04 -4.13 3.51
CA ALA A 51 -1.23 -4.87 3.10
C ALA A 51 -1.19 -5.27 1.62
N ARG A 52 -0.55 -4.48 0.74
CA ARG A 52 -0.33 -4.82 -0.67
C ARG A 52 0.76 -5.88 -0.82
N ASP A 53 1.86 -5.77 -0.09
CA ASP A 53 2.95 -6.75 -0.12
C ASP A 53 2.49 -8.14 0.33
N LYS A 54 1.65 -8.21 1.37
CA LYS A 54 1.01 -9.47 1.80
C LYS A 54 0.05 -10.08 0.78
N LYS A 55 -0.42 -9.28 -0.18
CA LYS A 55 -1.32 -9.73 -1.27
C LYS A 55 -0.59 -9.98 -2.58
N LYS A 56 0.71 -9.71 -2.66
CA LYS A 56 1.50 -10.13 -3.82
C LYS A 56 1.46 -11.65 -3.85
N GLU A 57 0.84 -12.18 -4.89
CA GLU A 57 0.96 -13.59 -5.19
C GLU A 57 2.43 -13.88 -5.53
N SER A 58 2.88 -15.11 -5.27
CA SER A 58 4.22 -15.55 -5.70
C SER A 58 4.39 -15.28 -7.19
N ASP A 59 5.60 -14.91 -7.59
CA ASP A 59 5.89 -14.69 -9.00
C ASP A 59 5.47 -15.95 -9.79
N PRO A 60 4.74 -15.82 -10.90
CA PRO A 60 4.30 -17.00 -11.66
C PRO A 60 5.44 -17.94 -12.02
N LEU A 61 6.64 -17.40 -12.26
CA LEU A 61 7.84 -18.20 -12.52
C LEU A 61 8.32 -18.95 -11.28
N GLU A 62 8.31 -18.34 -10.09
CA GLU A 62 8.65 -19.03 -8.83
C GLU A 62 7.71 -20.21 -8.57
N THR A 63 6.41 -20.03 -8.84
CA THR A 63 5.43 -21.11 -8.69
C THR A 63 5.69 -22.23 -9.70
N TYR A 64 5.97 -21.89 -10.96
CA TYR A 64 6.32 -22.86 -12.00
C TYR A 64 7.59 -23.65 -11.67
N CYS A 65 8.62 -22.98 -11.19
CA CYS A 65 9.91 -23.59 -10.84
C CYS A 65 9.87 -24.48 -9.59
N LYS A 66 8.86 -24.31 -8.72
CA LYS A 66 8.64 -25.24 -7.59
C LYS A 66 8.19 -26.63 -8.06
N ASP A 67 7.41 -26.67 -9.14
CA ASP A 67 6.87 -27.92 -9.68
C ASP A 67 7.76 -28.50 -10.80
N ASN A 68 8.62 -27.68 -11.42
CA ASN A 68 9.53 -28.06 -12.51
C ASN A 68 10.96 -27.55 -12.26
N PRO A 69 11.67 -28.05 -11.23
CA PRO A 69 13.01 -27.55 -10.88
C PRO A 69 14.09 -27.88 -11.92
N GLU A 70 13.86 -28.85 -12.79
CA GLU A 70 14.77 -29.26 -13.86
C GLU A 70 14.71 -28.41 -15.14
N ASP A 71 13.67 -27.59 -15.30
CA ASP A 71 13.47 -26.78 -16.49
C ASP A 71 14.56 -25.71 -16.65
N GLU A 72 14.83 -25.33 -17.90
CA GLU A 72 15.95 -24.44 -18.23
C GLU A 72 15.80 -23.06 -17.59
N GLU A 73 14.56 -22.59 -17.43
CA GLU A 73 14.22 -21.33 -16.77
C GLU A 73 14.37 -21.39 -15.24
N CYS A 74 14.40 -22.59 -14.66
CA CYS A 74 14.38 -22.84 -13.21
C CYS A 74 15.71 -23.36 -12.67
N ARG A 75 16.66 -23.68 -13.56
CA ARG A 75 17.95 -24.22 -13.22
C ARG A 75 18.86 -23.17 -12.57
N THR A 76 18.88 -23.16 -11.24
CA THR A 76 19.82 -22.36 -10.45
C THR A 76 21.10 -23.15 -10.16
N TYR A 77 22.26 -22.54 -10.42
CA TYR A 77 23.56 -23.10 -10.01
C TYR A 77 24.02 -22.37 -8.74
N GLU A 78 24.29 -23.11 -7.68
CA GLU A 78 24.98 -22.59 -6.50
C GLU A 78 26.49 -22.65 -6.78
N ASP A 79 27.18 -21.50 -6.75
CA ASP A 79 28.64 -21.38 -6.93
C ASP A 79 29.45 -21.90 -5.71
#